data_AF-A0A972M446-F1
#
_entry.id   AF-A0A972M446-F1
#
_cell.length_a   1.000
_cell.length_b   1.000
_cell.length_c   1.000
_cell.angle_alpha   90.00
_cell.angle_beta   90.00
_cell.angle_gamma   90.00
#
_symmetry.space_group_name_H-M   'P 1'
#
loop_
_entity.id
_entity.type
_entity.pdbx_description
1 polymer ?
#
loop_
_entity_poly.entity_id
_entity_poly.type
_entity_poly.pdbx_seq_one_letter_code
_entity_poly.pdbx_strand_id
1 'polypeptide(L)' 'MSSAELKQLLKELEDKRKSRQISSAEFYKGLLELLINLAQDLRGEQIEDAQIRRQIPLLLTFIKAQIKNMAERGN' A
#
# COMPACT_ATOMS: atom_id res chain seq x y z
N MET A 1 -10.31 6.72 -6.83
CA MET A 1 -11.16 5.52 -6.79
C MET A 1 -12.00 5.57 -5.53
N SER A 2 -13.08 4.79 -5.47
CA SER A 2 -13.85 4.64 -4.24
C SER A 2 -13.16 3.66 -3.28
N SER A 3 -13.44 3.81 -1.98
CA SER A 3 -12.99 2.85 -0.95
C SER A 3 -13.43 1.42 -1.26
N ALA A 4 -14.59 1.24 -1.90
CA ALA A 4 -15.11 -0.06 -2.31
C ALA A 4 -14.25 -0.70 -3.40
N GLU A 5 -13.83 0.07 -4.40
CA GLU A 5 -12.97 -0.42 -5.48
C GLU A 5 -11.58 -0.80 -4.96
N LEU A 6 -10.98 0.00 -4.08
CA LEU A 6 -9.68 -0.33 -3.47
C LEU A 6 -9.74 -1.63 -2.65
N LYS A 7 -10.83 -1.83 -1.88
CA LYS A 7 -11.05 -3.07 -1.13
C LYS A 7 -11.22 -4.27 -2.06
N GLN A 8 -11.95 -4.10 -3.15
CA GLN A 8 -12.16 -5.17 -4.13
C GLN A 8 -10.83 -5.57 -4.79
N LEU A 9 -10.03 -4.59 -5.23
CA LEU A 9 -8.72 -4.85 -5.83
C LEU A 9 -7.77 -5.55 -4.85
N LEU A 10 -7.74 -5.12 -3.59
CA LEU A 10 -6.92 -5.77 -2.56
C LEU A 10 -7.35 -7.24 -2.38
N LYS A 11 -8.66 -7.49 -2.26
CA LYS A 11 -9.20 -8.83 -2.10
C LYS A 11 -8.84 -9.74 -3.28
N GLU A 12 -9.01 -9.26 -4.50
CA GLU A 12 -8.65 -10.03 -5.70
C GLU A 12 -7.16 -10.38 -5.73
N LEU A 13 -6.31 -9.43 -5.33
CA LEU A 13 -4.87 -9.64 -5.27
C LEU A 13 -4.49 -10.68 -4.20
N GLU A 14 -5.13 -10.63 -3.03
CA GLU A 14 -4.99 -11.61 -1.95
C GLU A 14 -5.47 -13.01 -2.39
N ASP A 15 -6.62 -13.10 -3.06
CA ASP A 15 -7.20 -14.36 -3.53
C ASP A 15 -6.32 -15.00 -4.62
N LYS A 16 -5.80 -14.20 -5.57
CA LYS A 16 -4.81 -14.65 -6.57
C LYS A 16 -3.54 -15.18 -5.91
N ARG A 17 -3.05 -14.51 -4.86
CA ARG A 17 -1.88 -14.97 -4.11
C ARG A 17 -2.15 -16.27 -3.36
N LYS A 18 -3.28 -16.35 -2.67
CA LYS A 18 -3.71 -17.53 -1.88
C LYS A 18 -3.88 -18.77 -2.75
N SER A 19 -4.44 -18.58 -3.94
CA SER A 19 -4.63 -19.64 -4.95
C SER A 19 -3.36 -19.96 -5.76
N ARG A 20 -2.22 -19.31 -5.46
CA ARG A 20 -0.93 -19.46 -6.16
C ARG A 20 -0.99 -19.13 -7.66
N GLN A 21 -1.98 -18.34 -8.09
CA GLN A 21 -2.07 -17.86 -9.47
C GLN A 21 -1.00 -16.82 -9.78
N ILE A 22 -0.47 -16.14 -8.75
CA ILE A 22 0.63 -15.18 -8.88
C ILE A 22 1.76 -15.51 -7.89
N SER A 23 2.98 -15.23 -8.30
CA SER A 23 4.19 -15.36 -7.49
C SER A 23 4.25 -14.31 -6.36
N SER A 24 5.17 -14.51 -5.41
CA SER A 24 5.44 -13.51 -4.37
C SER A 24 5.91 -12.17 -4.95
N ALA A 25 6.67 -12.21 -6.06
CA ALA A 25 7.18 -11.01 -6.71
C ALA A 25 6.06 -10.22 -7.41
N GLU A 26 5.15 -10.91 -8.09
CA GLU A 26 3.95 -10.29 -8.69
C GLU A 26 3.02 -9.74 -7.63
N PHE A 27 2.80 -10.48 -6.53
CA PHE A 27 2.01 -9.99 -5.41
C PHE A 27 2.61 -8.73 -4.78
N TYR A 28 3.93 -8.71 -4.55
CA TYR A 28 4.65 -7.54 -4.04
C TYR A 28 4.48 -6.31 -4.97
N LYS A 29 4.64 -6.50 -6.28
CA LYS A 29 4.42 -5.41 -7.26
C LYS A 29 2.98 -4.89 -7.23
N GLY A 30 1.99 -5.78 -7.19
CA GLY A 30 0.58 -5.40 -7.08
C GLY A 30 0.26 -4.61 -5.81
N LEU A 31 0.88 -4.96 -4.68
CA LEU A 31 0.74 -4.19 -3.43
C LEU A 31 1.34 -2.78 -3.56
N LEU A 32 2.48 -2.63 -4.25
CA LEU A 32 3.08 -1.32 -4.51
C LEU A 32 2.18 -0.46 -5.41
N GLU A 33 1.57 -1.03 -6.44
CA GLU A 33 0.61 -0.34 -7.31
C GLU A 33 -0.64 0.11 -6.53
N LEU A 34 -1.17 -0.74 -5.66
CA LEU A 34 -2.26 -0.39 -4.76
C LEU A 34 -1.90 0.78 -3.83
N LEU A 35 -0.67 0.81 -3.30
CA LEU A 35 -0.18 1.93 -2.49
C LEU A 35 -0.12 3.24 -3.28
N ILE A 36 0.28 3.19 -4.55
CA ILE A 36 0.29 4.37 -5.44
C ILE A 36 -1.13 4.90 -5.62
N ASN A 37 -2.09 4.02 -5.95
CA ASN A 37 -3.49 4.40 -6.14
C ASN A 37 -4.09 5.00 -4.86
N LEU A 38 -3.86 4.34 -3.71
CA LEU A 38 -4.30 4.83 -2.41
C LEU A 38 -3.71 6.22 -2.09
N ALA A 39 -2.41 6.43 -2.37
CA ALA A 39 -1.76 7.71 -2.13
C ALA A 39 -2.30 8.83 -3.02
N GLN A 40 -2.68 8.53 -4.27
CA GLN A 40 -3.33 9.50 -5.15
C GLN A 40 -4.71 9.90 -4.62
N ASP A 41 -5.51 8.93 -4.19
CA ASP A 41 -6.85 9.18 -3.65
C ASP A 41 -6.80 9.99 -2.35
N LEU A 42 -5.94 9.60 -1.39
CA LEU A 42 -5.80 10.30 -0.11
C LEU A 42 -5.34 11.75 -0.25
N ARG A 43 -4.59 12.09 -1.30
CA ARG A 43 -4.18 13.48 -1.59
C ARG A 43 -5.34 14.35 -2.08
N GLY A 44 -6.35 13.75 -2.69
CA GLY A 44 -7.56 14.43 -3.15
C GLY A 44 -8.63 14.59 -2.07
N GLU A 45 -8.50 13.88 -0.95
CA GLU A 45 -9.46 13.93 0.15
C GLU A 45 -9.27 15.18 1.01
N GLN A 46 -10.39 15.78 1.45
CA GLN A 46 -10.37 16.74 2.55
C GLN A 46 -10.36 15.97 3.87
N ILE A 47 -9.16 15.68 4.37
CA ILE A 47 -8.95 14.93 5.61
C ILE A 47 -8.80 15.91 6.77
N GLU A 48 -9.48 15.63 7.88
CA GLU A 48 -9.33 16.44 9.09
C GLU A 48 -7.93 16.28 9.70
N ASP A 49 -7.39 17.35 10.26
CA ASP A 49 -6.04 17.37 10.84
C ASP A 49 -5.84 16.29 11.94
N ALA A 50 -6.88 16.01 12.73
CA ALA A 50 -6.84 14.94 13.73
C ALA A 50 -6.67 13.54 13.11
N GLN A 51 -7.26 13.31 11.94
CA GLN A 51 -7.10 12.05 11.19
C GLN A 51 -5.71 11.98 10.53
N ILE A 52 -5.23 13.09 9.97
CA ILE A 52 -3.87 13.20 9.40
C ILE A 52 -2.83 12.84 10.47
N ARG A 53 -2.93 13.43 11.66
CA ARG A 53 -2.00 13.18 12.78
C ARG A 53 -1.94 11.71 13.19
N ARG A 54 -3.05 10.96 13.06
CA ARG A 54 -3.08 9.51 13.33
C ARG A 54 -2.42 8.68 12.22
N GLN A 55 -2.46 9.14 10.97
CA GLN A 55 -1.88 8.43 9.83
C GLN A 55 -0.38 8.62 9.70
N ILE A 56 0.15 9.82 10.00
CA ILE A 56 1.59 10.14 9.91
C ILE A 56 2.50 9.06 10.50
N PRO A 57 2.34 8.60 11.76
CA PRO A 57 3.25 7.61 12.34
C PRO A 57 3.21 6.25 11.64
N LEU A 58 2.07 5.86 11.06
CA LEU A 58 1.92 4.61 10.31
C LEU A 58 2.72 4.68 9.01
N LEU A 59 2.55 5.78 8.25
CA LEU A 59 3.28 6.02 7.02
C LEU A 59 4.79 6.13 7.27
N LEU A 60 5.18 6.85 8.31
CA LEU A 60 6.58 7.03 8.67
C LEU A 60 7.26 5.70 9.00
N THR A 61 6.59 4.84 9.77
CA THR A 61 7.09 3.50 10.11
C THR A 61 7.26 2.64 8.87
N PHE A 62 6.25 2.62 8.00
CA PHE A 62 6.30 1.86 6.75
C PHE A 62 7.45 2.32 5.85
N ILE A 63 7.58 3.63 5.59
CA ILE A 63 8.63 4.19 4.72
C ILE A 63 10.02 3.90 5.28
N LYS A 64 10.23 4.12 6.58
CA LYS A 64 11.52 3.82 7.23
C LYS A 64 11.91 2.35 7.09
N ALA A 65 10.95 1.44 7.27
CA ALA A 65 11.20 0.02 7.10
C ALA A 65 11.60 -0.31 5.64
N GLN A 66 10.92 0.27 4.64
CA GLN A 66 11.29 0.04 3.25
C GLN A 66 12.68 0.59 2.90
N ILE A 67 13.02 1.80 3.35
CA ILE A 67 14.35 2.39 3.16
C ILE A 67 15.43 1.52 3.79
N LYS A 68 15.23 1.07 5.03
CA LYS A 68 16.16 0.17 5.72
C LYS A 68 16.35 -1.14 4.93
N ASN A 69 15.26 -1.78 4.52
CA ASN A 69 15.33 -3.02 3.76
C ASN A 69 15.98 -2.84 2.38
N MET A 70 15.84 -1.65 1.76
CA MET A 70 16.56 -1.31 0.52
C MET A 70 18.07 -1.25 0.75
N ALA A 71 18.50 -0.56 1.81
CA ALA A 71 19.90 -0.48 2.21
C ALA A 71 20.51 -1.86 2.51
N GLU A 72 19.77 -2.74 3.18
CA GLU A 72 20.19 -4.12 3.45
C GLU A 72 20.37 -4.97 2.18
N ARG A 73 19.65 -4.63 1.10
CA ARG A 73 19.84 -5.24 -0.23
C ARG A 73 20.96 -4.58 -1.04
N GLY A 74 21.67 -3.62 -0.47
CA GLY A 74 22.77 -2.90 -1.12
C GLY A 74 22.34 -1.77 -2.06
N ASN A 75 21.15 -1.18 -1.84
CA ASN A 75 20.67 0.01 -2.57
C ASN A 75 20.74 1.26 -1.71
#